data_AF-A0A0G0UFZ5-F1
#
_entry.id   AF-A0A0G0UFZ5-F1
#
_cell.length_a   1.000
_cell.length_b   1.000
_cell.length_c   1.000
_cell.angle_alpha   90.00
_cell.angle_beta   90.00
_cell.angle_gamma   90.00
#
_symmetry.space_group_name_H-M   'P 1'
#
loop_
_entity.id
_entity.type
_entity.pdbx_description
1 polymer ?
#
loop_
_entity_poly.entity_id
_entity_poly.type
_entity_poly.pdbx_seq_one_letter_code
_entity_poly.pdbx_strand_id
1 'polypeptide(L)'
;MRFIVNEIPAMKSARLPIAITVLGLLLFTVSSLLIHPLETLKAVADHVVISEVQIAGVSTNDDFIELYNPTSSDVDLSNMRFVKRSSTGSANDDIVVFGTGETIAAHGYYLWCNNGLDATLSCDRNTSDTVANNNSVALAHDDGTIEDAVTFGTPDNPLGEGTFLSAPDAGTSVERKASASSDETSMGAGGAEETHGNGQDTDNNVEDFLPRSSPQPQNATSATEQLPVPTATPTSTPTETPTETPTPTVTPTESPTPTPTETPTPTLTPTESPTPTLTPTLTPTPMPPGNPTVHLPGLLFSCKIEYMPLRMFGFTFRMPKISV
;
A
#
# COMPACT_ATOMS: atom_id res chain seq x y z
N MET A 1 39.87 48.27 -63.99
CA MET A 1 40.41 48.03 -62.64
C MET A 1 39.71 46.78 -62.10
N ARG A 2 40.34 45.60 -62.28
CA ARG A 2 39.84 44.30 -61.77
C ARG A 2 40.58 44.03 -60.46
N PHE A 3 39.85 43.96 -59.35
CA PHE A 3 40.43 43.54 -58.07
C PHE A 3 40.16 42.06 -57.86
N ILE A 4 41.27 41.34 -57.76
CA ILE A 4 41.39 39.94 -57.37
C ILE A 4 41.19 39.88 -55.85
N VAL A 5 40.26 39.06 -55.37
CA VAL A 5 40.15 38.72 -53.94
C VAL A 5 40.83 37.37 -53.75
N ASN A 6 41.92 37.37 -52.97
CA ASN A 6 42.64 36.16 -52.58
C ASN A 6 41.85 35.37 -51.54
N GLU A 7 41.83 34.05 -51.71
CA GLU A 7 41.27 33.05 -50.80
C GLU A 7 42.07 32.97 -49.48
N ILE A 8 41.36 32.69 -48.38
CA ILE A 8 41.94 32.27 -47.09
C ILE A 8 41.74 30.74 -46.98
N PRO A 9 42.78 29.95 -46.63
CA PRO A 9 42.68 28.50 -46.58
C PRO A 9 42.00 27.99 -45.30
N ALA A 10 41.29 26.87 -45.45
CA ALA A 10 40.51 26.20 -44.42
C ALA A 10 41.36 25.57 -43.30
N MET A 11 41.00 25.83 -42.03
CA MET A 11 41.41 24.99 -40.90
C MET A 11 40.43 23.84 -40.69
N LYS A 12 40.94 22.61 -40.76
CA LYS A 12 40.23 21.36 -40.44
C LYS A 12 39.99 21.26 -38.93
N SER A 13 38.74 21.33 -38.48
CA SER A 13 38.34 20.95 -37.11
C SER A 13 37.94 19.47 -37.08
N ALA A 14 38.91 18.59 -36.81
CA ALA A 14 38.62 17.25 -36.32
C ALA A 14 38.50 17.30 -34.79
N ARG A 15 37.57 16.52 -34.23
CA ARG A 15 37.31 16.27 -32.79
C ARG A 15 36.30 17.21 -32.12
N LEU A 16 35.02 17.01 -32.41
CA LEU A 16 33.94 17.52 -31.54
C LEU A 16 32.70 16.61 -31.31
N PRO A 17 32.46 15.45 -31.98
CA PRO A 17 31.17 14.78 -31.77
C PRO A 17 31.12 13.69 -30.70
N ILE A 18 32.21 13.39 -29.97
CA ILE A 18 32.24 12.22 -29.04
C ILE A 18 32.08 12.63 -27.56
N ALA A 19 32.54 13.83 -27.16
CA ALA A 19 32.47 14.25 -25.76
C ALA A 19 31.05 14.62 -25.30
N ILE A 20 30.18 15.07 -26.22
CA ILE A 20 28.81 15.51 -25.90
C ILE A 20 27.85 14.32 -25.74
N THR A 21 28.09 13.21 -26.44
CA THR A 21 27.24 12.01 -26.38
C THR A 21 27.45 11.20 -25.11
N VAL A 22 28.66 11.15 -24.54
CA VAL A 22 28.93 10.43 -23.28
C VAL A 22 28.40 11.20 -22.06
N LEU A 23 28.47 12.53 -22.06
CA LEU A 23 27.95 13.35 -20.96
C LEU A 23 26.41 13.35 -20.88
N GLY A 24 25.74 13.32 -22.05
CA GLY A 24 24.28 13.22 -22.11
C GLY A 24 23.73 11.87 -21.64
N LEU A 25 24.44 10.76 -21.92
CA LEU A 25 24.03 9.43 -21.47
C LEU A 25 24.23 9.24 -19.96
N LEU A 26 25.30 9.80 -19.39
CA LEU A 26 25.59 9.74 -17.95
C LEU A 26 24.57 10.56 -17.12
N LEU A 27 24.12 11.71 -17.63
CA LEU A 27 23.07 12.53 -17.00
C LEU A 27 21.69 11.85 -17.07
N PHE A 28 21.41 11.08 -18.12
CA PHE A 28 20.14 10.34 -18.23
C PHE A 28 20.08 9.11 -17.31
N THR A 29 21.19 8.41 -17.10
CA THR A 29 21.23 7.25 -16.17
C THR A 29 21.22 7.66 -14.70
N VAL A 30 21.79 8.83 -14.34
CA VAL A 30 21.73 9.34 -12.96
C VAL A 30 20.37 9.99 -12.66
N SER A 31 19.73 10.64 -13.65
CA SER A 31 18.38 11.19 -13.46
C SER A 31 17.27 10.13 -13.41
N SER A 32 17.52 8.91 -13.91
CA SER A 32 16.57 7.79 -13.84
C SER A 32 16.69 6.97 -12.55
N LEU A 33 17.74 7.19 -11.74
CA LEU A 33 17.96 6.49 -10.45
C LEU A 33 17.50 7.32 -9.23
N LEU A 34 16.98 8.53 -9.43
CA LEU A 34 16.59 9.43 -8.33
C LEU A 34 15.18 10.02 -8.51
N ILE A 35 14.28 9.27 -9.13
CA ILE A 35 12.83 9.48 -8.99
C ILE A 35 12.28 8.24 -8.29
N HIS A 36 12.69 8.05 -7.04
CA HIS A 36 11.84 7.27 -6.15
C HIS A 36 10.63 8.17 -5.91
N PRO A 37 9.38 7.69 -6.06
CA PRO A 37 8.26 8.43 -5.50
C PRO A 37 8.63 8.72 -4.05
N LEU A 38 8.53 9.99 -3.65
CA LEU A 38 8.50 10.31 -2.25
C LEU A 38 7.20 9.67 -1.76
N GLU A 39 7.28 8.43 -1.30
CA GLU A 39 6.18 7.75 -0.62
C GLU A 39 5.69 8.75 0.43
N THR A 40 4.49 9.25 0.23
CA THR A 40 3.86 10.21 1.13
C THR A 40 3.82 9.56 2.50
N LEU A 41 4.64 10.07 3.42
CA LEU A 41 4.82 9.60 4.80
C LEU A 41 3.56 9.76 5.68
N LYS A 42 2.38 10.00 5.09
CA LYS A 42 1.10 10.06 5.80
C LYS A 42 0.13 9.10 5.14
N ALA A 43 0.27 7.82 5.49
CA ALA A 43 -0.72 6.79 5.19
C ALA A 43 -1.39 6.30 6.48
N VAL A 44 -0.79 6.53 7.65
CA VAL A 44 -1.34 6.18 8.97
C VAL A 44 -1.83 7.46 9.66
N ALA A 45 -3.06 7.43 10.18
CA ALA A 45 -3.68 8.53 10.91
C ALA A 45 -2.88 8.90 12.17
N ASP A 46 -2.89 10.19 12.51
CA ASP A 46 -2.34 10.79 13.72
C ASP A 46 -3.43 11.12 14.77
N HIS A 47 -4.61 10.54 14.59
CA HIS A 47 -5.82 10.74 15.38
C HIS A 47 -6.61 9.42 15.46
N VAL A 48 -7.65 9.37 16.29
CA VAL A 48 -8.50 8.18 16.43
C VAL A 48 -9.35 8.00 15.19
N VAL A 49 -9.36 6.78 14.64
CA VAL A 49 -10.12 6.42 13.46
C VAL A 49 -11.15 5.33 13.77
N ILE A 50 -12.24 5.30 13.03
CA ILE A 50 -13.16 4.17 12.90
C ILE A 50 -12.42 3.07 12.15
N SER A 51 -12.23 1.93 12.81
CA SER A 51 -11.43 0.82 12.28
C SER A 51 -12.26 -0.34 11.77
N GLU A 52 -13.46 -0.61 12.31
CA GLU A 52 -14.31 -1.68 11.80
C GLU A 52 -15.80 -1.34 11.96
N VAL A 53 -16.62 -1.65 10.96
CA VAL A 53 -18.06 -1.40 11.01
C VAL A 53 -18.85 -2.59 10.45
N GLN A 54 -19.77 -3.11 11.26
CA GLN A 54 -20.84 -4.02 10.84
C GLN A 54 -22.19 -3.34 11.05
N ILE A 55 -23.09 -3.45 10.07
CA ILE A 55 -24.43 -2.82 10.13
C ILE A 55 -25.59 -3.84 10.19
N ALA A 56 -25.26 -5.13 10.15
CA ALA A 56 -26.18 -6.24 10.29
C ALA A 56 -25.40 -7.53 10.51
N GLY A 57 -25.93 -8.41 11.35
CA GLY A 57 -25.32 -9.70 11.69
C GLY A 57 -26.33 -10.83 11.52
N VAL A 58 -26.46 -11.69 12.53
CA VAL A 58 -27.51 -12.72 12.57
C VAL A 58 -28.88 -12.04 12.67
N SER A 59 -28.97 -10.98 13.47
CA SER A 59 -30.10 -10.06 13.52
C SER A 59 -29.81 -8.81 12.69
N THR A 60 -30.87 -8.13 12.26
CA THR A 60 -30.76 -6.88 11.47
C THR A 60 -30.18 -5.70 12.24
N ASN A 61 -30.10 -5.81 13.58
CA ASN A 61 -29.61 -4.75 14.46
C ASN A 61 -28.32 -5.19 15.17
N ASP A 62 -27.66 -6.25 14.67
CA ASP A 62 -26.36 -6.65 15.17
C ASP A 62 -25.31 -5.70 14.57
N ASP A 63 -25.35 -4.45 15.04
CA ASP A 63 -24.46 -3.37 14.65
C ASP A 63 -23.28 -3.25 15.61
N PHE A 64 -22.09 -3.00 15.08
CA PHE A 64 -20.98 -2.54 15.89
C PHE A 64 -20.12 -1.53 15.12
N ILE A 65 -19.43 -0.67 15.87
CA ILE A 65 -18.44 0.28 15.38
C ILE A 65 -17.25 0.18 16.32
N GLU A 66 -16.09 -0.10 15.74
CA GLU A 66 -14.80 -0.11 16.44
C GLU A 66 -14.03 1.18 16.15
N LEU A 67 -13.38 1.72 17.17
CA LEU A 67 -12.35 2.73 17.05
C LEU A 67 -10.98 2.11 17.26
N TYR A 68 -10.00 2.65 16.56
CA TYR A 68 -8.59 2.40 16.78
C TYR A 68 -7.84 3.71 17.05
N ASN A 69 -6.95 3.68 18.03
CA ASN A 69 -6.02 4.77 18.30
C ASN A 69 -4.64 4.45 17.71
N PRO A 70 -4.31 4.92 16.49
CA PRO A 70 -2.99 4.71 15.88
C PRO A 70 -1.86 5.49 16.55
N THR A 71 -2.18 6.40 17.48
CA THR A 71 -1.19 7.27 18.12
C THR A 71 -0.42 6.55 19.22
N SER A 72 0.75 7.10 19.57
CA SER A 72 1.63 6.57 20.62
C SER A 72 1.23 7.00 22.04
N SER A 73 0.04 7.56 22.23
CA SER A 73 -0.45 8.04 23.52
C SER A 73 -1.92 7.70 23.71
N ASP A 74 -2.32 7.51 24.96
CA ASP A 74 -3.74 7.35 25.28
C ASP A 74 -4.52 8.59 24.84
N VAL A 75 -5.68 8.38 24.21
CA VAL A 75 -6.58 9.44 23.75
C VAL A 75 -7.79 9.51 24.68
N ASP A 76 -8.11 10.72 25.15
CA ASP A 76 -9.29 11.02 25.96
C ASP A 76 -10.47 11.39 25.05
N LEU A 77 -11.59 10.67 25.20
CA LEU A 77 -12.79 10.85 24.39
C LEU A 77 -13.80 11.83 25.01
N SER A 78 -13.53 12.40 26.19
CA SER A 78 -14.53 13.12 27.00
C SER A 78 -15.19 14.36 26.37
N ASN A 79 -14.69 14.88 25.25
CA ASN A 79 -15.31 15.98 24.49
C ASN A 79 -15.74 15.53 23.09
N MET A 80 -15.91 14.23 22.90
CA MET A 80 -16.26 13.61 21.64
C MET A 80 -17.62 12.94 21.72
N ARG A 81 -18.15 12.64 20.55
CA ARG A 81 -19.43 11.98 20.33
C ARG A 81 -19.27 11.01 19.19
N PHE A 82 -19.82 9.82 19.38
CA PHE A 82 -20.16 9.00 18.23
C PHE A 82 -21.52 9.39 17.73
N VAL A 83 -21.57 9.74 16.45
CA VAL A 83 -22.79 10.21 15.81
C VAL A 83 -23.10 9.41 14.57
N LYS A 84 -24.37 9.41 14.19
CA LYS A 84 -24.82 8.98 12.88
C LYS A 84 -25.63 10.06 12.20
N ARG A 85 -25.74 9.91 10.88
CA ARG A 85 -26.73 10.61 10.08
C ARG A 85 -27.42 9.62 9.15
N SER A 86 -28.74 9.63 9.18
CA SER A 86 -29.55 8.79 8.30
C SER A 86 -29.51 9.27 6.85
N SER A 87 -29.98 8.43 5.93
CA SER A 87 -30.02 8.71 4.48
C SER A 87 -30.52 10.08 4.07
N THR A 88 -31.50 10.64 4.79
CA THR A 88 -32.10 11.95 4.48
C THR A 88 -31.92 12.96 5.61
N GLY A 89 -31.33 12.52 6.73
CA GLY A 89 -31.07 13.37 7.89
C GLY A 89 -30.07 14.47 7.56
N SER A 90 -30.23 15.63 8.17
CA SER A 90 -29.30 16.77 8.03
C SER A 90 -28.63 17.16 9.35
N ALA A 91 -29.04 16.53 10.45
CA ALA A 91 -28.46 16.70 11.78
C ALA A 91 -27.80 15.39 12.22
N ASN A 92 -26.84 15.51 13.12
CA ASN A 92 -26.19 14.36 13.74
C ASN A 92 -27.08 13.85 14.88
N ASP A 93 -27.36 12.55 14.88
CA ASP A 93 -27.96 11.84 16.01
C ASP A 93 -26.82 11.23 16.84
N ASP A 94 -26.79 11.51 18.14
CA ASP A 94 -25.80 10.93 19.05
C ASP A 94 -26.08 9.43 19.25
N ILE A 95 -25.12 8.58 18.89
CA ILE A 95 -25.05 7.17 19.31
C ILE A 95 -24.46 7.10 20.72
N VAL A 96 -23.32 7.78 20.93
CA VAL A 96 -22.65 7.90 22.23
C VAL A 96 -22.24 9.35 22.44
N VAL A 97 -22.50 9.87 23.64
CA VAL A 97 -21.86 11.08 24.14
C VAL A 97 -20.86 10.61 25.19
N PHE A 98 -19.57 10.74 24.89
CA PHE A 98 -18.53 10.20 25.75
C PHE A 98 -18.38 11.04 27.02
N GLY A 99 -18.19 10.36 28.14
CA GLY A 99 -18.01 10.95 29.45
C GLY A 99 -16.55 11.10 29.85
N THR A 100 -16.34 11.73 31.00
CA THR A 100 -15.00 11.83 31.61
C THR A 100 -14.44 10.44 31.94
N GLY A 101 -13.18 10.19 31.56
CA GLY A 101 -12.48 8.96 31.87
C GLY A 101 -12.66 7.84 30.85
N GLU A 102 -13.38 8.09 29.75
CA GLU A 102 -13.38 7.20 28.59
C GLU A 102 -12.16 7.50 27.74
N THR A 103 -11.27 6.51 27.64
CA THR A 103 -9.97 6.65 26.95
C THR A 103 -9.72 5.45 26.06
N ILE A 104 -9.02 5.67 24.95
CA ILE A 104 -8.45 4.60 24.13
C ILE A 104 -6.95 4.57 24.38
N ALA A 105 -6.42 3.43 24.86
CA ALA A 105 -4.99 3.27 25.05
C ALA A 105 -4.22 3.50 23.73
N ALA A 106 -2.95 3.91 23.81
CA ALA A 106 -2.08 3.94 22.64
C ALA A 106 -2.11 2.59 21.89
N HIS A 107 -2.37 2.60 20.58
CA HIS A 107 -2.54 1.39 19.75
C HIS A 107 -3.64 0.44 20.26
N GLY A 108 -4.61 0.97 21.01
CA GLY A 108 -5.74 0.23 21.54
C GLY A 108 -7.04 0.51 20.80
N TYR A 109 -8.11 -0.11 21.30
CA TYR A 109 -9.42 -0.12 20.66
C TYR A 109 -10.51 0.35 21.61
N TYR A 110 -11.64 0.74 21.01
CA TYR A 110 -12.90 0.96 21.72
C TYR A 110 -14.06 0.46 20.89
N LEU A 111 -14.90 -0.40 21.46
CA LEU A 111 -16.03 -1.02 20.78
C LEU A 111 -17.36 -0.46 21.28
N TRP A 112 -18.09 0.18 20.38
CA TRP A 112 -19.53 0.35 20.54
C TRP A 112 -20.28 -0.77 19.83
N CYS A 113 -21.35 -1.27 20.44
CA CYS A 113 -22.27 -2.18 19.77
C CYS A 113 -23.74 -1.96 20.15
N ASN A 114 -24.65 -2.51 19.35
CA ASN A 114 -26.04 -2.63 19.77
C ASN A 114 -26.16 -3.54 21.00
N ASN A 115 -27.11 -3.24 21.90
CA ASN A 115 -27.38 -3.99 23.13
C ASN A 115 -27.50 -5.52 22.90
N GLY A 116 -27.98 -5.95 21.73
CA GLY A 116 -28.08 -7.37 21.38
C GLY A 116 -26.73 -8.11 21.32
N LEU A 117 -25.63 -7.39 21.06
CA LEU A 117 -24.29 -7.96 20.87
C LEU A 117 -23.39 -7.89 22.10
N ASP A 118 -23.77 -7.14 23.14
CA ASP A 118 -22.89 -6.89 24.29
C ASP A 118 -22.48 -8.18 25.02
N ALA A 119 -23.41 -9.10 25.22
CA ALA A 119 -23.12 -10.38 25.86
C ALA A 119 -22.12 -11.24 25.07
N THR A 120 -22.02 -11.03 23.75
CA THR A 120 -21.12 -11.78 22.88
C THR A 120 -19.78 -11.07 22.65
N LEU A 121 -19.79 -9.74 22.53
CA LEU A 121 -18.61 -8.95 22.16
C LEU A 121 -17.95 -8.25 23.35
N SER A 122 -18.61 -8.20 24.51
CA SER A 122 -18.16 -7.45 25.69
C SER A 122 -17.82 -6.00 25.33
N CYS A 123 -18.82 -5.27 24.84
CA CYS A 123 -18.58 -3.95 24.26
C CYS A 123 -18.18 -2.95 25.35
N ASP A 124 -17.31 -2.02 25.02
CA ASP A 124 -16.96 -0.93 25.93
C ASP A 124 -18.18 -0.02 26.17
N ARG A 125 -19.02 0.10 25.13
CA ARG A 125 -20.32 0.74 25.20
C ARG A 125 -21.39 0.02 24.42
N ASN A 126 -22.60 0.03 24.94
CA ASN A 126 -23.77 -0.45 24.22
C ASN A 126 -24.95 0.53 24.31
N THR A 127 -25.76 0.53 23.25
CA THR A 127 -27.01 1.28 23.17
C THR A 127 -28.03 0.51 22.30
N SER A 128 -29.25 1.02 22.19
CA SER A 128 -30.24 0.46 21.25
C SER A 128 -30.15 1.02 19.83
N ASP A 129 -29.18 1.89 19.55
CA ASP A 129 -29.00 2.49 18.23
C ASP A 129 -28.60 1.47 17.17
N THR A 130 -28.97 1.77 15.93
CA THR A 130 -28.62 0.98 14.76
C THR A 130 -27.93 1.85 13.71
N VAL A 131 -27.11 1.19 12.89
CA VAL A 131 -26.54 1.72 11.65
C VAL A 131 -27.25 1.02 10.49
N ALA A 132 -27.26 1.63 9.31
CA ALA A 132 -27.94 1.06 8.16
C ALA A 132 -27.23 1.49 6.88
N ASN A 133 -27.58 0.83 5.77
CA ASN A 133 -27.18 1.31 4.46
C ASN A 133 -27.71 2.73 4.23
N ASN A 134 -26.96 3.53 3.47
CA ASN A 134 -27.18 4.97 3.30
C ASN A 134 -27.09 5.78 4.60
N ASN A 135 -26.40 5.30 5.64
CA ASN A 135 -26.03 6.13 6.78
C ASN A 135 -24.56 6.59 6.67
N SER A 136 -24.26 7.68 7.36
CA SER A 136 -22.90 8.00 7.77
C SER A 136 -22.76 7.81 9.28
N VAL A 137 -21.61 7.32 9.71
CA VAL A 137 -21.18 7.31 11.11
C VAL A 137 -19.90 8.13 11.24
N ALA A 138 -19.74 8.82 12.36
CA ALA A 138 -18.57 9.66 12.58
C ALA A 138 -18.20 9.72 14.06
N LEU A 139 -16.91 9.85 14.31
CA LEU A 139 -16.39 10.37 15.56
C LEU A 139 -16.30 11.90 15.42
N ALA A 140 -17.01 12.63 16.25
CA ALA A 140 -17.09 14.09 16.20
C ALA A 140 -16.71 14.70 17.55
N HIS A 141 -16.14 15.89 17.55
CA HIS A 141 -15.98 16.71 18.74
C HIS A 141 -17.31 17.40 19.10
N ASP A 142 -17.44 17.85 20.35
CA ASP A 142 -18.63 18.54 20.85
C ASP A 142 -18.97 19.84 20.10
N ASP A 143 -17.98 20.47 19.45
CA ASP A 143 -18.18 21.65 18.60
C ASP A 143 -18.68 21.29 17.17
N GLY A 144 -18.79 20.00 16.87
CA GLY A 144 -19.25 19.44 15.61
C GLY A 144 -18.16 19.19 14.58
N THR A 145 -16.88 19.43 14.88
CA THR A 145 -15.80 19.03 13.96
C THR A 145 -15.72 17.52 13.90
N ILE A 146 -15.62 16.96 12.69
CA ILE A 146 -15.48 15.52 12.46
C ILE A 146 -13.99 15.17 12.60
N GLU A 147 -13.70 14.17 13.43
CA GLU A 147 -12.37 13.58 13.57
C GLU A 147 -12.15 12.51 12.49
N ASP A 148 -13.12 11.60 12.34
CA ASP A 148 -13.14 10.58 11.29
C ASP A 148 -14.59 10.16 10.99
N ALA A 149 -14.85 9.75 9.75
CA ALA A 149 -16.18 9.35 9.31
C ALA A 149 -16.19 8.28 8.21
N VAL A 150 -17.14 7.35 8.36
CA VAL A 150 -17.44 6.30 7.37
C VAL A 150 -18.84 6.51 6.83
N THR A 151 -18.97 6.52 5.50
CA THR A 151 -20.27 6.60 4.83
C THR A 151 -20.54 5.40 3.95
N PHE A 152 -21.77 4.89 4.03
CA PHE A 152 -22.28 3.84 3.16
C PHE A 152 -23.26 4.39 2.14
N GLY A 153 -23.18 3.90 0.90
CA GLY A 153 -24.17 4.17 -0.15
C GLY A 153 -24.19 5.63 -0.59
N THR A 154 -25.40 6.19 -0.77
CA THR A 154 -25.62 7.53 -1.33
C THR A 154 -26.59 8.36 -0.49
N PRO A 155 -26.24 8.71 0.76
CA PRO A 155 -27.07 9.62 1.57
C PRO A 155 -27.09 11.04 1.00
N ASP A 156 -28.13 11.80 1.34
CA ASP A 156 -28.30 13.19 0.89
C ASP A 156 -27.28 14.15 1.53
N ASN A 157 -26.84 13.85 2.75
CA ASN A 157 -25.94 14.70 3.53
C ASN A 157 -24.82 13.87 4.17
N PRO A 158 -23.89 13.29 3.40
CA PRO A 158 -22.83 12.44 3.93
C PRO A 158 -21.94 13.16 4.96
N LEU A 159 -21.37 12.41 5.91
CA LEU A 159 -20.28 12.86 6.78
C LEU A 159 -18.90 12.34 6.34
N GLY A 160 -18.88 11.22 5.61
CA GLY A 160 -17.66 10.52 5.22
C GLY A 160 -16.88 11.24 4.12
N GLU A 161 -15.69 10.72 3.88
CA GLU A 161 -14.67 11.37 3.10
C GLU A 161 -14.44 10.66 1.77
N GLY A 162 -13.96 11.42 0.78
CA GLY A 162 -13.67 10.91 -0.56
C GLY A 162 -14.85 10.17 -1.20
N THR A 163 -14.60 8.92 -1.60
CA THR A 163 -15.62 8.03 -2.14
C THR A 163 -16.13 7.08 -1.06
N PHE A 164 -17.46 6.88 -1.05
CA PHE A 164 -18.15 6.14 0.01
C PHE A 164 -18.19 4.64 -0.25
N LEU A 165 -18.32 3.88 0.84
CA LEU A 165 -18.36 2.43 0.81
C LEU A 165 -19.71 1.90 0.34
N SER A 166 -19.70 0.70 -0.21
CA SER A 166 -20.92 -0.11 -0.25
C SER A 166 -21.17 -0.66 1.15
N ALA A 167 -22.43 -0.71 1.57
CA ALA A 167 -22.79 -1.34 2.84
C ALA A 167 -22.34 -2.81 2.87
N PRO A 168 -21.74 -3.29 3.99
CA PRO A 168 -21.40 -4.70 4.13
C PRO A 168 -22.67 -5.57 4.16
N ASP A 169 -22.55 -6.81 3.70
CA ASP A 169 -23.61 -7.82 3.78
C ASP A 169 -23.83 -8.25 5.24
N ALA A 170 -25.00 -8.81 5.54
CA ALA A 170 -25.31 -9.28 6.89
C ALA A 170 -24.29 -10.36 7.36
N GLY A 171 -23.71 -10.17 8.54
CA GLY A 171 -22.68 -11.03 9.11
C GLY A 171 -21.26 -10.74 8.62
N THR A 172 -21.08 -9.65 7.87
CA THR A 172 -19.78 -9.16 7.39
C THR A 172 -19.56 -7.72 7.85
N SER A 173 -18.34 -7.24 7.76
CA SER A 173 -17.96 -5.87 8.12
C SER A 173 -17.08 -5.25 7.04
N VAL A 174 -16.82 -3.95 7.20
CA VAL A 174 -15.69 -3.27 6.55
C VAL A 174 -14.65 -2.98 7.63
N GLU A 175 -13.38 -3.18 7.31
CA GLU A 175 -12.24 -2.94 8.21
C GLU A 175 -11.25 -1.99 7.54
N ARG A 176 -10.78 -1.00 8.29
CA ARG A 176 -9.79 -0.02 7.87
C ARG A 176 -8.44 -0.72 7.76
N LYS A 177 -7.78 -0.53 6.63
CA LYS A 177 -6.52 -1.17 6.28
C LYS A 177 -5.41 -0.83 7.28
N ALA A 178 -4.47 -1.76 7.40
CA ALA A 178 -3.20 -1.50 8.10
C ALA A 178 -2.24 -0.64 7.26
N SER A 179 -2.27 -0.85 5.94
CA SER A 179 -1.43 -0.15 4.97
C SER A 179 -2.16 -0.02 3.62
N ALA A 180 -1.65 0.84 2.74
CA ALA A 180 -2.18 0.98 1.38
C ALA A 180 -2.19 -0.35 0.58
N SER A 181 -1.35 -1.32 0.95
CA SER A 181 -1.28 -2.64 0.31
C SER A 181 -2.12 -3.72 0.97
N SER A 182 -2.80 -3.42 2.08
CA SER A 182 -3.54 -4.44 2.82
C SER A 182 -4.69 -5.04 2.03
N ASP A 183 -4.89 -6.34 2.23
CA ASP A 183 -5.98 -7.13 1.69
C ASP A 183 -6.60 -8.04 2.77
N GLU A 184 -7.71 -8.69 2.44
CA GLU A 184 -8.44 -9.54 3.39
C GLU A 184 -7.58 -10.71 3.92
N THR A 185 -6.60 -11.16 3.14
CA THR A 185 -5.70 -12.25 3.54
C THR A 185 -4.59 -11.75 4.46
N SER A 186 -4.00 -10.58 4.17
CA SER A 186 -2.93 -10.03 4.99
C SER A 186 -3.44 -9.64 6.38
N MET A 187 -4.65 -9.07 6.48
CA MET A 187 -5.30 -8.69 7.75
C MET A 187 -6.15 -9.82 8.37
N GLY A 188 -6.31 -10.95 7.67
CA GLY A 188 -6.96 -12.15 8.20
C GLY A 188 -6.22 -12.76 9.39
N ALA A 189 -6.90 -13.60 10.15
CA ALA A 189 -6.28 -14.36 11.24
C ALA A 189 -5.06 -15.18 10.74
N GLY A 190 -3.90 -15.00 11.39
CA GLY A 190 -2.61 -15.57 10.98
C GLY A 190 -1.95 -14.89 9.78
N GLY A 191 -2.53 -13.79 9.28
CA GLY A 191 -2.01 -12.97 8.20
C GLY A 191 -0.83 -12.11 8.64
N ALA A 192 -0.08 -11.59 7.65
CA ALA A 192 1.11 -10.79 7.93
C ALA A 192 0.80 -9.45 8.61
N GLU A 193 -0.40 -8.89 8.38
CA GLU A 193 -0.85 -7.59 8.86
C GLU A 193 -1.93 -7.71 9.95
N GLU A 194 -2.21 -8.91 10.49
CA GLU A 194 -3.24 -9.15 11.53
C GLU A 194 -3.11 -8.23 12.76
N THR A 195 -1.89 -7.77 13.07
CA THR A 195 -1.59 -6.93 14.24
C THR A 195 -0.86 -5.63 13.88
N HIS A 196 -0.99 -5.16 12.64
CA HIS A 196 -0.17 -4.05 12.10
C HIS A 196 -0.81 -2.67 12.24
N GLY A 197 -1.93 -2.53 12.94
CA GLY A 197 -2.71 -1.30 12.89
C GLY A 197 -3.93 -1.47 12.02
N ASN A 198 -5.00 -0.76 12.34
CA ASN A 198 -6.10 -0.45 11.42
C ASN A 198 -6.15 1.07 11.19
N GLY A 199 -4.99 1.66 10.88
CA GLY A 199 -4.77 3.11 10.90
C GLY A 199 -4.67 3.78 9.53
N GLN A 200 -4.87 3.06 8.42
CA GLN A 200 -4.74 3.64 7.08
C GLN A 200 -5.80 4.73 6.85
N ASP A 201 -5.36 5.92 6.51
CA ASP A 201 -6.24 7.08 6.35
C ASP A 201 -5.76 7.99 5.22
N THR A 202 -6.50 8.01 4.11
CA THR A 202 -6.20 8.77 2.89
C THR A 202 -7.26 9.82 2.59
N ASP A 203 -8.09 10.13 3.58
CA ASP A 203 -9.30 10.94 3.46
C ASP A 203 -10.27 10.37 2.39
N ASN A 204 -10.31 9.03 2.22
CA ASN A 204 -11.16 8.36 1.23
C ASN A 204 -11.57 6.95 1.67
N ASN A 205 -12.84 6.79 2.07
CA ASN A 205 -13.31 5.54 2.66
C ASN A 205 -13.09 4.28 1.78
N VAL A 206 -13.20 4.38 0.44
CA VAL A 206 -12.96 3.21 -0.46
C VAL A 206 -11.48 2.81 -0.53
N GLU A 207 -10.56 3.75 -0.37
CA GLU A 207 -9.12 3.44 -0.37
C GLU A 207 -8.68 2.91 1.00
N ASP A 208 -9.35 3.35 2.05
CA ASP A 208 -8.96 3.08 3.44
C ASP A 208 -9.55 1.79 4.00
N PHE A 209 -10.64 1.26 3.44
CA PHE A 209 -11.32 0.07 3.96
C PHE A 209 -11.31 -1.10 2.99
N LEU A 210 -11.43 -2.31 3.54
CA LEU A 210 -11.66 -3.55 2.82
C LEU A 210 -12.80 -4.36 3.46
N PRO A 211 -13.48 -5.24 2.71
CA PRO A 211 -14.50 -6.11 3.29
C PRO A 211 -13.89 -7.23 4.14
N ARG A 212 -14.60 -7.63 5.20
CA ARG A 212 -14.27 -8.78 6.05
C ARG A 212 -15.40 -9.79 6.05
N SER A 213 -15.13 -10.96 5.50
CA SER A 213 -16.09 -12.07 5.49
C SER A 213 -16.34 -12.67 6.88
N SER A 214 -15.41 -12.43 7.82
CA SER A 214 -15.52 -12.86 9.22
C SER A 214 -15.07 -11.70 10.10
N PRO A 215 -16.00 -10.87 10.60
CA PRO A 215 -15.69 -9.77 11.51
C PRO A 215 -14.97 -10.24 12.77
N GLN A 216 -14.00 -9.45 13.24
CA GLN A 216 -13.19 -9.76 14.43
C GLN A 216 -13.00 -8.51 15.33
N PRO A 217 -14.12 -7.91 15.81
CA PRO A 217 -14.04 -6.65 16.55
C PRO A 217 -13.32 -6.81 17.89
N GLN A 218 -12.66 -5.74 18.27
CA GLN A 218 -11.77 -5.58 19.41
C GLN A 218 -12.29 -4.46 20.31
N ASN A 219 -12.21 -4.68 21.61
CA ASN A 219 -12.65 -3.74 22.65
C ASN A 219 -11.44 -3.29 23.47
N ALA A 220 -11.64 -2.47 24.50
CA ALA A 220 -10.56 -1.95 25.34
C ALA A 220 -9.79 -3.03 26.13
N THR A 221 -10.28 -4.27 26.17
CA THR A 221 -9.58 -5.40 26.80
C THR A 221 -8.74 -6.23 25.82
N SER A 222 -8.87 -5.97 24.51
CA SER A 222 -8.01 -6.55 23.49
C SER A 222 -6.55 -6.13 23.68
N ALA A 223 -5.63 -6.94 23.19
CA ALA A 223 -4.21 -6.58 23.19
C ALA A 223 -4.00 -5.35 22.30
N THR A 224 -3.22 -4.38 22.77
CA THR A 224 -2.83 -3.25 21.93
C THR A 224 -1.89 -3.74 20.83
N GLU A 225 -2.01 -3.17 19.64
CA GLU A 225 -1.13 -3.53 18.54
C GLU A 225 0.29 -3.00 18.72
N GLN A 226 1.23 -3.76 18.17
CA GLN A 226 2.61 -3.32 18.07
C GLN A 226 2.86 -2.91 16.63
N LEU A 227 2.97 -1.60 16.38
CA LEU A 227 3.47 -1.14 15.09
C LEU A 227 4.84 -1.79 14.82
N PRO A 228 5.10 -2.27 13.60
CA PRO A 228 6.38 -2.87 13.26
C PRO A 228 7.48 -1.84 13.56
N VAL A 229 8.37 -2.17 14.49
CA VAL A 229 9.57 -1.36 14.75
C VAL A 229 10.28 -1.24 13.40
N PRO A 230 10.54 -0.02 12.89
CA PRO A 230 11.23 0.13 11.62
C PRO A 230 12.54 -0.63 11.72
N THR A 231 12.65 -1.73 10.96
CA THR A 231 13.88 -2.51 10.92
C THR A 231 14.93 -1.57 10.39
N ALA A 232 15.90 -1.20 11.23
CA ALA A 232 16.97 -0.31 10.82
C ALA A 232 17.53 -0.84 9.50
N THR A 233 17.31 -0.11 8.41
CA THR A 233 17.89 -0.45 7.12
C THR A 233 19.39 -0.56 7.37
N PRO A 234 20.05 -1.69 7.03
CA PRO A 234 21.46 -1.83 7.30
C PRO A 234 22.18 -0.68 6.61
N THR A 235 22.64 0.29 7.39
CA THR A 235 23.45 1.38 6.90
C THR A 235 24.65 0.72 6.25
N SER A 236 24.78 0.84 4.93
CA SER A 236 25.93 0.29 4.22
C SER A 236 27.18 0.82 4.92
N THR A 237 27.87 -0.07 5.65
CA THR A 237 29.10 0.30 6.32
C THR A 237 30.01 0.84 5.22
N PRO A 238 30.53 2.07 5.31
CA PRO A 238 31.39 2.61 4.27
C PRO A 238 32.50 1.58 4.03
N THR A 239 32.52 1.00 2.84
CA THR A 239 33.57 0.06 2.46
C THR A 239 34.86 0.87 2.48
N GLU A 240 35.76 0.54 3.41
CA GLU A 240 37.07 1.20 3.42
C GLU A 240 37.68 1.07 2.04
N THR A 241 37.90 2.21 1.38
CA THR A 241 38.60 2.23 0.10
C THR A 241 39.99 1.66 0.37
N PRO A 242 40.44 0.60 -0.33
CA PRO A 242 41.75 0.03 -0.09
C PRO A 242 42.78 1.15 -0.26
N THR A 243 43.46 1.49 0.84
CA THR A 243 44.58 2.43 0.78
C THR A 243 45.67 1.74 -0.02
N GLU A 244 46.10 2.35 -1.13
CA GLU A 244 47.18 1.78 -1.94
C GLU A 244 48.44 1.64 -1.06
N THR A 245 48.78 0.41 -0.72
CA THR A 245 50.03 0.07 -0.05
C THR A 245 51.17 0.49 -0.98
N PRO A 246 52.14 1.31 -0.54
CA PRO A 246 53.24 1.73 -1.39
C PRO A 246 53.96 0.51 -1.95
N THR A 247 54.03 0.43 -3.28
CA THR A 247 54.72 -0.66 -3.99
C THR A 247 56.19 -0.66 -3.58
N PRO A 248 56.74 -1.78 -3.04
CA PRO A 248 58.15 -1.85 -2.69
C PRO A 248 58.99 -1.65 -3.95
N THR A 249 59.90 -0.68 -3.93
CA THR A 249 60.87 -0.48 -5.00
C THR A 249 61.85 -1.65 -5.01
N VAL A 250 61.72 -2.53 -6.01
CA VAL A 250 62.65 -3.65 -6.22
C VAL A 250 64.03 -3.11 -6.59
N THR A 251 65.01 -3.36 -5.75
CA THR A 251 66.44 -3.23 -6.09
C THR A 251 66.82 -4.44 -6.94
N PRO A 252 67.47 -4.28 -8.11
CA PRO A 252 67.86 -5.41 -8.95
C PRO A 252 68.96 -6.21 -8.24
N THR A 253 68.59 -7.40 -7.74
CA THR A 253 69.55 -8.38 -7.23
C THR A 253 70.03 -9.25 -8.38
N GLU A 254 71.34 -9.42 -8.52
CA GLU A 254 71.91 -10.28 -9.55
C GLU A 254 71.40 -11.72 -9.45
N SER A 255 71.08 -12.26 -10.61
CA SER A 255 70.47 -13.55 -10.86
C SER A 255 71.40 -14.72 -10.49
N PRO A 256 71.06 -15.57 -9.51
CA PRO A 256 71.67 -16.88 -9.40
C PRO A 256 71.04 -17.87 -10.41
N THR A 257 71.93 -18.56 -11.09
CA THR A 257 71.76 -19.68 -12.03
C THR A 257 70.69 -20.70 -11.61
N PRO A 258 69.85 -21.21 -12.54
CA PRO A 258 68.81 -22.19 -12.19
C PRO A 258 69.41 -23.55 -11.82
N THR A 259 69.09 -24.01 -10.62
CA THR A 259 69.28 -25.41 -10.21
C THR A 259 67.96 -26.16 -10.51
N PRO A 260 67.98 -27.27 -11.26
CA PRO A 260 66.77 -28.02 -11.57
C PRO A 260 66.39 -28.87 -10.36
N THR A 261 65.20 -28.69 -9.79
CA THR A 261 64.73 -29.65 -8.77
C THR A 261 63.22 -29.79 -8.71
N GLU A 262 62.82 -31.02 -9.06
CA GLU A 262 61.67 -31.83 -8.65
C GLU A 262 60.25 -31.25 -8.81
N THR A 263 59.55 -31.84 -9.76
CA THR A 263 58.10 -31.81 -9.98
C THR A 263 57.35 -32.40 -8.79
N PRO A 264 56.53 -31.63 -8.04
CA PRO A 264 55.54 -32.22 -7.15
C PRO A 264 54.28 -32.66 -7.93
N THR A 265 53.95 -33.92 -7.67
CA THR A 265 52.79 -34.76 -7.98
C THR A 265 51.42 -34.05 -7.93
N PRO A 266 50.47 -34.39 -8.82
CA PRO A 266 49.15 -33.76 -8.87
C PRO A 266 48.36 -33.98 -7.58
N THR A 267 47.87 -32.89 -6.99
CA THR A 267 46.93 -32.94 -5.85
C THR A 267 45.50 -32.76 -6.36
N LEU A 268 44.61 -33.49 -5.71
CA LEU A 268 43.28 -33.93 -6.15
C LEU A 268 42.32 -32.80 -6.57
N THR A 269 41.56 -33.12 -7.62
CA THR A 269 40.42 -32.39 -8.20
C THR A 269 39.38 -32.02 -7.14
N PRO A 270 38.90 -30.76 -7.07
CA PRO A 270 37.71 -30.44 -6.31
C PRO A 270 36.47 -31.03 -7.00
N THR A 271 35.66 -31.72 -6.20
CA THR A 271 34.36 -32.28 -6.57
C THR A 271 33.41 -31.16 -7.00
N GLU A 272 32.87 -31.25 -8.21
CA GLU A 272 31.80 -30.38 -8.71
C GLU A 272 30.59 -30.44 -7.75
N SER A 273 30.18 -29.27 -7.27
CA SER A 273 28.92 -29.07 -6.56
C SER A 273 27.77 -29.12 -7.58
N PRO A 274 26.65 -29.80 -7.31
CA PRO A 274 25.56 -29.89 -8.28
C PRO A 274 24.93 -28.52 -8.53
N THR A 275 24.94 -28.11 -9.80
CA THR A 275 24.19 -26.98 -10.36
C THR A 275 22.69 -27.13 -10.04
N PRO A 276 22.00 -26.09 -9.54
CA PRO A 276 20.55 -26.15 -9.35
C PRO A 276 19.85 -26.23 -10.70
N THR A 277 19.10 -27.30 -10.91
CA THR A 277 18.20 -27.49 -12.06
C THR A 277 17.09 -26.46 -12.01
N LEU A 278 17.01 -25.58 -13.00
CA LEU A 278 15.89 -24.67 -13.15
C LEU A 278 14.61 -25.47 -13.46
N THR A 279 13.62 -25.36 -12.59
CA THR A 279 12.26 -25.89 -12.80
C THR A 279 11.66 -25.25 -14.05
N PRO A 280 11.13 -26.02 -15.02
CA PRO A 280 10.52 -25.45 -16.21
C PRO A 280 9.26 -24.66 -15.82
N THR A 281 9.27 -23.37 -16.10
CA THR A 281 8.10 -22.49 -16.01
C THR A 281 7.05 -22.96 -17.02
N LEU A 282 5.86 -23.29 -16.54
CA LEU A 282 4.72 -23.63 -17.42
C LEU A 282 4.38 -22.41 -18.27
N THR A 283 4.54 -22.56 -19.59
CA THR A 283 4.09 -21.55 -20.55
C THR A 283 2.56 -21.54 -20.55
N PRO A 284 1.89 -20.39 -20.32
CA PRO A 284 0.44 -20.34 -20.32
C PRO A 284 -0.09 -20.67 -21.73
N THR A 285 -0.98 -21.66 -21.79
CA THR A 285 -1.69 -22.06 -23.00
C THR A 285 -2.53 -20.88 -23.51
N PRO A 286 -2.45 -20.49 -24.80
CA PRO A 286 -3.26 -19.41 -25.34
C PRO A 286 -4.75 -19.78 -25.25
N MET A 287 -5.52 -18.93 -24.57
CA MET A 287 -6.98 -19.02 -24.50
C MET A 287 -7.57 -18.87 -25.92
N PRO A 288 -8.49 -19.76 -26.35
CA PRO A 288 -9.15 -19.60 -27.64
C PRO A 288 -9.96 -18.29 -27.68
N PRO A 289 -10.08 -17.64 -28.87
CA PRO A 289 -10.87 -16.43 -29.01
C PRO A 289 -12.37 -16.76 -28.92
N GLY A 290 -12.87 -16.86 -27.69
CA GLY A 290 -14.30 -16.80 -27.41
C GLY A 290 -14.77 -15.37 -27.55
N ASN A 291 -15.80 -15.13 -28.35
CA ASN A 291 -16.50 -13.86 -28.48
C ASN A 291 -17.73 -13.91 -27.55
N PRO A 292 -17.63 -13.49 -26.27
CA PRO A 292 -18.77 -13.53 -25.37
C PRO A 292 -19.77 -12.44 -25.75
N THR A 293 -20.90 -12.84 -26.31
CA THR A 293 -22.08 -11.97 -26.42
C THR A 293 -22.81 -12.04 -25.08
N VAL A 294 -22.78 -10.96 -24.30
CA VAL A 294 -23.47 -10.88 -23.02
C VAL A 294 -24.89 -10.37 -23.26
N HIS A 295 -25.89 -11.20 -22.97
CA HIS A 295 -27.29 -10.80 -23.04
C HIS A 295 -27.79 -10.42 -21.64
N LEU A 296 -28.10 -9.14 -21.45
CA LEU A 296 -28.72 -8.63 -20.21
C LEU A 296 -30.25 -8.73 -20.36
N PRO A 297 -30.96 -9.53 -19.55
CA PRO A 297 -32.42 -9.61 -19.62
C PRO A 297 -33.05 -8.31 -19.11
N GLY A 298 -33.81 -7.62 -19.97
CA GLY A 298 -34.58 -6.41 -19.61
C GLY A 298 -34.15 -5.11 -20.30
N LEU A 299 -33.05 -5.10 -21.07
CA LEU A 299 -32.58 -3.95 -21.85
C LEU A 299 -32.57 -4.27 -23.35
N LEU A 300 -33.10 -3.37 -24.18
CA LEU A 300 -33.25 -3.52 -25.64
C LEU A 300 -31.93 -3.34 -26.44
N PHE A 301 -30.77 -3.39 -25.80
CA PHE A 301 -29.48 -3.20 -26.48
C PHE A 301 -28.56 -4.40 -26.22
N SER A 302 -28.04 -4.99 -27.30
CA SER A 302 -27.02 -6.05 -27.25
C SER A 302 -25.66 -5.43 -27.55
N CYS A 303 -24.74 -5.45 -26.60
CA CYS A 303 -23.42 -4.88 -26.80
C CYS A 303 -22.40 -5.95 -27.23
N LYS A 304 -21.52 -5.62 -28.17
CA LYS A 304 -20.39 -6.45 -28.57
C LYS A 304 -19.09 -5.93 -27.95
N ILE A 305 -18.30 -6.82 -27.37
CA ILE A 305 -16.97 -6.51 -26.84
C ILE A 305 -15.93 -7.08 -27.80
N GLU A 306 -15.16 -6.21 -28.45
CA GLU A 306 -14.05 -6.61 -29.32
C GLU A 306 -12.72 -6.21 -28.69
N TYR A 307 -11.74 -7.11 -28.67
CA TYR A 307 -10.42 -6.81 -28.11
C TYR A 307 -9.45 -6.37 -29.21
N MET A 308 -9.05 -5.10 -29.19
CA MET A 308 -8.08 -4.56 -30.15
C MET A 308 -6.65 -4.65 -29.59
N PRO A 309 -5.67 -5.08 -30.41
CA PRO A 309 -4.27 -5.11 -29.98
C PRO A 309 -3.68 -3.69 -29.94
N LEU A 310 -3.17 -3.27 -28.78
CA LEU A 310 -2.31 -2.11 -28.63
C LEU A 310 -0.87 -2.57 -28.44
N ARG A 311 0.04 -2.09 -29.29
CA ARG A 311 1.47 -2.39 -29.20
C ARG A 311 2.23 -1.21 -28.62
N MET A 312 2.88 -1.40 -27.48
CA MET A 312 3.76 -0.41 -26.86
C MET A 312 5.01 -1.10 -26.32
N PHE A 313 6.18 -0.51 -26.58
CA PHE A 313 7.47 -0.98 -26.04
C PHE A 313 7.76 -2.48 -26.25
N GLY A 314 7.35 -3.05 -27.39
CA GLY A 314 7.56 -4.47 -27.71
C GLY A 314 6.52 -5.44 -27.13
N PHE A 315 5.61 -4.96 -26.27
CA PHE A 315 4.50 -5.75 -25.71
C PHE A 315 3.20 -5.49 -26.49
N THR A 316 2.35 -6.52 -26.58
CA THR A 316 1.01 -6.41 -27.18
C THR A 316 -0.05 -6.59 -26.12
N PHE A 317 -0.70 -5.49 -25.75
CA PHE A 317 -1.85 -5.48 -24.84
C PHE A 317 -3.14 -5.62 -25.65
N ARG A 318 -4.18 -6.23 -25.08
CA ARG A 318 -5.51 -6.31 -25.71
C ARG A 318 -6.48 -5.45 -24.92
N MET A 319 -6.89 -4.32 -25.48
CA MET A 319 -7.87 -3.45 -24.83
C MET A 319 -9.29 -3.76 -25.30
N PRO A 320 -10.27 -3.83 -24.38
CA PRO A 320 -11.67 -4.03 -24.74
C PRO A 320 -12.22 -2.77 -25.42
N LYS A 321 -12.87 -2.95 -26.56
CA LYS A 321 -13.67 -1.94 -27.25
C LYS A 321 -15.12 -2.37 -27.21
N ILE A 322 -15.93 -1.58 -26.53
CA ILE A 322 -17.36 -1.79 -26.34
C ILE A 322 -18.10 -1.08 -27.47
N SER A 323 -18.90 -1.82 -28.25
CA SER A 323 -19.72 -1.28 -29.33
C SER A 323 -21.18 -1.65 -29.09
N VAL A 324 -22.04 -0.64 -28.96
CA VAL A 324 -23.49 -0.77 -28.75
C VAL A 324 -24.22 -0.93 -30.07
#